data_AF-A0A1I8QAD9-F1
#
_entry.id   AF-A0A1I8QAD9-F1
#
_cell.length_a   1.000
_cell.length_b   1.000
_cell.length_c   1.000
_cell.angle_alpha   90.00
_cell.angle_beta   90.00
_cell.angle_gamma   90.00
#
_symmetry.space_group_name_H-M   'P 1'
#
loop_
_entity.id
_entity.type
_entity.pdbx_description
1 polymer ?
#
loop_
_entity_poly.entity_id
_entity_poly.type
_entity_poly.pdbx_seq_one_letter_code
_entity_poly.pdbx_strand_id
1 'polypeptide(L)'
;MISTNVSICFLKDMDCVAMAELSIMDSQTLNCKARCLSGCQELLFFPDLFVSPLAAKNYSLLNPYFKNISKAVVSRDLAQVLFYYQENFFRGNTKVPYTGFTEFMSQTGGVMSLMVGFSVMSIAEFSYFGIFKSFLDMLLHRSPKILDVKDDLEQNEAENMNEDNSMDKFHHRMLFKRRKSLHSRIMVWDRDNLEQYKEKY
;
A
#
# COMPACT_ATOMS: atom_id res chain seq x y z
N MET A 1 -14.81 -18.68 19.41
CA MET A 1 -13.84 -19.79 19.58
C MET A 1 -13.94 -20.27 21.01
N ILE A 2 -14.35 -21.52 21.23
CA ILE A 2 -14.25 -22.18 22.53
C ILE A 2 -12.80 -22.65 22.67
N SER A 3 -12.12 -22.22 23.73
CA SER A 3 -10.78 -22.69 24.06
C SER A 3 -10.82 -24.20 24.29
N THR A 4 -9.85 -24.93 23.77
CA THR A 4 -9.86 -26.41 23.72
C THR A 4 -9.58 -27.09 25.07
N ASN A 5 -9.25 -26.32 26.11
CA ASN A 5 -8.82 -26.82 27.41
C ASN A 5 -9.66 -26.22 28.55
N VAL A 6 -10.98 -26.29 28.43
CA VAL A 6 -11.91 -25.78 29.46
C VAL A 6 -12.74 -26.95 29.99
N SER A 7 -12.82 -27.04 31.32
CA SER A 7 -13.64 -28.05 32.00
C SER A 7 -15.14 -27.77 31.77
N ILE A 8 -15.90 -28.83 31.54
CA ILE A 8 -17.37 -28.75 31.45
C ILE A 8 -17.93 -28.50 32.85
N CYS A 9 -18.84 -27.53 32.97
CA CYS A 9 -19.54 -27.25 34.23
C CYS A 9 -20.56 -28.36 34.53
N PHE A 10 -20.64 -28.79 35.79
CA PHE A 10 -21.62 -29.80 36.22
C PHE A 10 -22.74 -29.15 37.05
N LEU A 11 -23.78 -29.93 37.40
CA LEU A 11 -24.92 -29.49 38.21
C LEU A 11 -24.52 -28.75 39.51
N LYS A 12 -23.40 -29.13 40.13
CA LYS A 12 -22.86 -28.48 41.34
C LYS A 12 -22.36 -27.05 41.11
N ASP A 13 -22.03 -26.70 39.87
CA ASP A 13 -21.44 -25.41 39.49
C ASP A 13 -22.50 -24.45 38.92
N MET A 14 -23.79 -24.84 38.92
CA MET A 14 -24.88 -24.05 38.33
C MET A 14 -25.02 -22.66 38.97
N ASP A 15 -24.82 -22.55 40.27
CA ASP A 15 -24.86 -21.26 40.97
C ASP A 15 -23.74 -20.32 40.48
N CYS A 16 -22.54 -20.88 40.23
CA CYS A 16 -21.41 -20.14 39.68
C CYS A 16 -21.68 -19.70 38.25
N VAL A 17 -22.25 -20.58 37.42
CA VAL A 17 -22.63 -20.25 36.03
C VAL A 17 -23.68 -19.15 35.99
N ALA A 18 -24.74 -19.25 36.81
CA ALA A 18 -25.79 -18.23 36.89
C ALA A 18 -25.22 -16.87 37.34
N MET A 19 -24.33 -16.85 38.34
CA MET A 19 -23.64 -15.62 38.75
C MET A 19 -22.73 -15.06 37.65
N ALA A 20 -22.00 -15.93 36.92
CA ALA A 20 -21.17 -15.52 35.81
C ALA A 20 -21.99 -14.91 34.67
N GLU A 21 -23.14 -15.49 34.32
CA GLU A 21 -24.06 -14.94 33.31
C GLU A 21 -24.57 -13.54 33.70
N LEU A 22 -24.92 -13.34 34.98
CA LEU A 22 -25.30 -12.02 35.49
C LEU A 22 -24.14 -11.02 35.40
N SER A 23 -22.91 -11.44 35.66
CA SER A 23 -21.73 -10.57 35.55
C SER A 23 -21.40 -10.17 34.10
N ILE A 24 -21.75 -11.02 33.12
CA ILE A 24 -21.58 -10.72 31.69
C ILE A 24 -22.58 -9.64 31.22
N MET A 25 -23.73 -9.54 31.90
CA MET A 25 -24.76 -8.53 31.66
C MET A 25 -24.49 -7.19 32.38
N ASP A 26 -23.41 -7.07 33.16
CA ASP A 26 -23.05 -5.81 33.80
C ASP A 26 -22.67 -4.72 32.78
N SER A 27 -22.92 -3.47 33.17
CA SER A 27 -22.66 -2.27 32.38
C SER A 27 -21.23 -2.17 31.84
N GLN A 28 -20.22 -2.58 32.61
CA GLN A 28 -18.83 -2.55 32.17
C GLN A 28 -18.54 -3.61 31.10
N THR A 29 -19.08 -4.82 31.28
CA THR A 29 -18.92 -5.93 30.34
C THR A 29 -19.69 -5.69 29.04
N LEU A 30 -20.86 -5.07 29.12
CA LEU A 30 -21.63 -4.63 27.95
C LEU A 30 -20.87 -3.57 27.13
N ASN A 31 -20.22 -2.61 27.78
CA ASN A 31 -19.38 -1.61 27.11
C ASN A 31 -18.17 -2.25 26.40
N CYS A 32 -17.59 -3.31 26.98
CA CYS A 32 -16.53 -4.08 26.33
C CYS A 32 -17.07 -4.83 25.10
N LYS A 33 -18.23 -5.48 25.22
CA LYS A 33 -18.90 -6.18 24.11
C LYS A 33 -19.31 -5.25 22.97
N ALA A 34 -19.70 -4.01 23.27
CA ALA A 34 -19.98 -2.99 22.27
C ALA A 34 -18.75 -2.58 21.44
N ARG A 35 -17.54 -2.83 21.94
CA ARG A 35 -16.28 -2.60 21.20
C ARG A 35 -15.85 -3.80 20.35
N CYS A 36 -16.56 -4.93 20.42
CA CYS A 36 -16.28 -6.04 19.53
C CYS A 36 -16.58 -5.62 18.08
N LEU A 37 -15.56 -5.70 17.23
CA LEU A 37 -15.74 -5.48 15.80
C LEU A 37 -16.53 -6.65 15.20
N SER A 38 -17.40 -6.35 14.24
CA SER A 38 -18.05 -7.36 13.41
C SER A 38 -17.00 -8.17 12.65
N GLY A 39 -17.32 -9.42 12.33
CA GLY A 39 -16.50 -10.22 11.42
C GLY A 39 -16.41 -9.55 10.05
N CYS A 40 -15.31 -9.76 9.34
CA CYS A 40 -15.17 -9.30 7.95
C CYS A 40 -16.09 -10.07 6.99
N GLN A 41 -16.49 -11.29 7.37
CA GLN A 41 -17.37 -12.17 6.63
C GLN A 41 -18.49 -12.62 7.56
N GLU A 42 -19.69 -12.12 7.30
CA GLU A 42 -20.90 -12.47 8.06
C GLU A 42 -22.01 -12.87 7.11
N LEU A 43 -22.66 -14.00 7.42
CA LEU A 43 -23.85 -14.48 6.73
C LEU A 43 -25.05 -14.20 7.63
N LEU A 44 -25.91 -13.30 7.18
CA LEU A 44 -27.10 -12.88 7.91
C LEU A 44 -28.33 -13.48 7.23
N PHE A 45 -29.11 -14.22 8.01
CA PHE A 45 -30.40 -14.75 7.58
C PHE A 45 -31.50 -13.95 8.27
N PHE A 46 -32.43 -13.40 7.49
CA PHE A 46 -33.61 -12.72 8.00
C PHE A 46 -34.82 -13.62 7.73
N PRO A 47 -35.22 -14.46 8.71
CA PRO A 47 -36.35 -15.34 8.53
C PRO A 47 -37.66 -14.58 8.71
N ASP A 48 -38.56 -14.70 7.74
CA ASP A 48 -39.96 -14.32 7.92
C ASP A 48 -40.72 -15.48 8.57
N LEU A 49 -41.31 -15.21 9.73
CA LEU A 49 -42.05 -16.22 10.50
C LEU A 49 -43.53 -16.20 10.13
N PHE A 50 -44.05 -17.32 9.64
CA PHE A 50 -45.47 -17.54 9.43
C PHE A 50 -45.95 -18.72 10.27
N VAL A 51 -47.04 -18.53 11.01
CA VAL A 51 -47.65 -19.55 11.85
C VAL A 51 -49.10 -19.75 11.41
N SER A 52 -49.44 -20.99 11.06
CA SER A 52 -50.82 -21.39 10.79
C SER A 52 -51.22 -22.56 11.68
N PRO A 53 -52.49 -22.61 12.15
CA PRO A 53 -52.98 -23.77 12.87
C PRO A 53 -53.07 -24.98 11.94
N LEU A 54 -52.80 -26.18 12.48
CA LEU A 54 -53.02 -27.41 11.72
C LEU A 54 -54.50 -27.52 11.33
N ALA A 55 -54.76 -28.02 10.11
CA ALA A 55 -56.10 -28.08 9.54
C ALA A 55 -57.10 -28.74 10.50
N ALA A 56 -58.20 -28.03 10.80
CA ALA A 56 -59.16 -28.45 11.82
C ALA A 56 -59.99 -29.69 11.44
N LYS A 57 -60.08 -30.04 10.15
CA LYS A 57 -60.88 -31.17 9.65
C LYS A 57 -60.13 -31.95 8.56
N ASN A 58 -60.28 -33.28 8.59
CA ASN A 58 -59.85 -34.23 7.55
C ASN A 58 -58.34 -34.28 7.21
N TYR A 59 -57.46 -34.16 8.19
CA TYR A 59 -56.05 -34.50 7.99
C TYR A 59 -55.78 -35.98 8.32
N SER A 60 -54.97 -36.64 7.49
CA SER A 60 -54.41 -37.96 7.76
C SER A 60 -52.89 -37.87 7.75
N LEU A 61 -52.26 -38.29 8.84
CA LEU A 61 -50.81 -38.38 8.89
C LEU A 61 -50.40 -39.68 8.17
N LEU A 62 -49.61 -39.56 7.11
CA LEU A 62 -49.16 -40.72 6.32
C LEU A 62 -48.29 -41.69 7.13
N ASN A 63 -47.61 -41.18 8.15
CA ASN A 63 -46.62 -41.93 8.89
C ASN A 63 -47.29 -42.95 9.86
N PRO A 64 -46.98 -44.25 9.76
CA PRO A 64 -47.62 -45.31 10.55
C PRO A 64 -47.50 -45.12 12.07
N TYR A 65 -46.49 -44.38 12.54
CA TYR A 65 -46.32 -44.05 13.96
C TYR A 65 -47.51 -43.26 14.53
N PHE A 66 -48.10 -42.36 13.74
CA PHE A 66 -49.19 -41.50 14.21
C PHE A 66 -50.58 -42.10 13.98
N LYS A 67 -50.70 -43.29 13.38
CA LYS A 67 -52.00 -43.95 13.18
C LYS A 67 -52.64 -44.43 14.49
N ASN A 68 -51.84 -44.68 15.52
CA ASN A 68 -52.31 -45.19 16.81
C ASN A 68 -52.56 -44.09 17.87
N ILE A 69 -52.39 -42.81 17.50
CA ILE A 69 -52.52 -41.66 18.40
C ILE A 69 -53.84 -40.94 18.11
N SER A 70 -54.53 -40.47 19.16
CA SER A 70 -55.80 -39.76 19.01
C SER A 70 -55.60 -38.39 18.34
N LYS A 71 -56.56 -37.98 17.50
CA LYS A 71 -56.49 -36.71 16.75
C LYS A 71 -56.38 -35.48 17.66
N ALA A 72 -56.93 -35.53 18.87
CA ALA A 72 -56.86 -34.44 19.84
C ALA A 72 -55.45 -34.25 20.42
N VAL A 73 -54.72 -35.36 20.66
CA VAL A 73 -53.32 -35.32 21.12
C VAL A 73 -52.42 -34.80 20.02
N VAL A 74 -52.65 -35.25 18.79
CA VAL A 74 -51.93 -34.75 17.61
C VAL A 74 -52.10 -33.25 17.44
N SER A 75 -53.32 -32.70 17.57
CA SER A 75 -53.52 -31.25 17.42
C SER A 75 -52.87 -30.41 18.51
N ARG A 76 -52.62 -30.96 19.70
CA ARG A 76 -52.04 -30.23 20.83
C ARG A 76 -50.51 -30.30 20.84
N ASP A 77 -49.96 -31.48 20.54
CA ASP A 77 -48.55 -31.79 20.77
C ASP A 77 -47.73 -31.82 19.48
N LEU A 78 -48.36 -31.79 18.29
CA LEU A 78 -47.65 -31.78 17.00
C LEU A 78 -47.45 -30.34 16.49
N ALA A 79 -46.18 -29.96 16.31
CA ALA A 79 -45.78 -28.77 15.58
C ALA A 79 -44.98 -29.17 14.34
N GLN A 80 -45.34 -28.65 13.18
CA GLN A 80 -44.54 -28.79 11.95
C GLN A 80 -43.85 -27.46 11.68
N VAL A 81 -42.52 -27.49 11.62
CA VAL A 81 -41.71 -26.33 11.23
C VAL A 81 -41.11 -26.61 9.87
N LEU A 82 -41.36 -25.73 8.91
CA LEU A 82 -40.80 -25.81 7.57
C LEU A 82 -39.83 -24.64 7.38
N PHE A 83 -38.56 -24.96 7.15
CA PHE A 83 -37.55 -23.99 6.76
C PHE A 83 -37.33 -24.09 5.25
N TYR A 84 -37.54 -22.99 4.55
CA TYR A 84 -37.29 -22.90 3.12
C TYR A 84 -36.77 -21.51 2.77
N TYR A 85 -36.01 -21.42 1.68
CA TYR A 85 -35.59 -20.15 1.13
C TYR A 85 -36.67 -19.61 0.19
N GLN A 86 -37.10 -18.36 0.39
CA GLN A 86 -38.07 -17.71 -0.49
C GLN A 86 -37.48 -17.40 -1.87
N GLU A 87 -36.19 -17.07 -1.91
CA GLU A 87 -35.44 -16.69 -3.11
C GLU A 87 -34.25 -17.65 -3.30
N ASN A 88 -33.88 -17.94 -4.55
CA ASN A 88 -32.75 -18.83 -4.89
C ASN A 88 -31.41 -18.10 -5.02
N PHE A 89 -31.31 -16.84 -4.60
CA PHE A 89 -30.09 -16.05 -4.68
C PHE A 89 -29.76 -15.42 -3.33
N PHE A 90 -28.47 -15.25 -3.08
CA PHE A 90 -27.96 -14.59 -1.88
C PHE A 90 -27.56 -13.15 -2.23
N ARG A 91 -28.07 -12.17 -1.49
CA ARG A 91 -27.62 -10.77 -1.61
C ARG A 91 -26.32 -10.60 -0.81
N GLY A 92 -25.23 -10.28 -1.50
CA GLY A 92 -23.93 -10.02 -0.89
C GLY A 92 -23.59 -8.53 -0.94
N ASN A 93 -23.33 -7.92 0.23
CA ASN A 93 -22.87 -6.53 0.31
C ASN A 93 -21.39 -6.52 0.70
N THR A 94 -20.53 -6.10 -0.22
CA THR A 94 -19.10 -5.91 0.05
C THR A 94 -18.80 -4.43 0.18
N LYS A 95 -18.16 -4.02 1.28
CA LYS A 95 -17.67 -2.66 1.46
C LYS A 95 -16.33 -2.53 0.74
N VAL A 96 -16.27 -1.68 -0.28
CA VAL A 96 -15.03 -1.34 -1.00
C VAL A 96 -14.54 0.04 -0.57
N PRO A 97 -13.21 0.27 -0.50
CA PRO A 97 -12.68 1.59 -0.19
C PRO A 97 -13.08 2.59 -1.30
N TYR A 98 -13.53 3.79 -0.90
CA TYR A 98 -13.97 4.83 -1.82
C TYR A 98 -12.85 5.43 -2.67
N THR A 99 -11.60 5.40 -2.19
CA THR A 99 -10.46 5.94 -2.91
C THR A 99 -9.32 4.92 -2.88
N GLY A 100 -8.93 4.46 -4.06
CA GLY A 100 -7.73 3.65 -4.23
C GLY A 100 -6.49 4.53 -4.35
N PHE A 101 -5.32 3.95 -4.07
CA PHE A 101 -4.04 4.61 -4.36
C PHE A 101 -3.93 5.00 -5.86
N THR A 102 -4.40 4.13 -6.74
CA THR A 102 -4.43 4.37 -8.19
C THR A 102 -5.31 5.55 -8.57
N GLU A 103 -6.45 5.72 -7.91
CA GLU A 103 -7.38 6.82 -8.16
C GLU A 103 -6.82 8.15 -7.66
N PHE A 104 -6.18 8.14 -6.49
CA PHE A 104 -5.46 9.30 -5.97
C PHE A 104 -4.32 9.74 -6.92
N MET A 105 -3.53 8.78 -7.40
CA MET A 105 -2.44 9.05 -8.36
C MET A 105 -2.98 9.53 -9.71
N SER A 106 -4.12 9.02 -10.16
CA SER A 106 -4.77 9.44 -11.40
C SER A 106 -5.25 10.90 -11.31
N GLN A 107 -5.95 11.27 -10.24
CA GLN A 107 -6.44 12.65 -10.07
C GLN A 107 -5.28 13.64 -9.91
N THR A 108 -4.30 13.30 -9.06
CA THR A 108 -3.15 14.18 -8.80
C THR A 108 -2.25 14.30 -10.02
N GLY A 109 -1.95 13.18 -10.69
CA GLY A 109 -1.14 13.15 -11.90
C GLY A 109 -1.79 13.91 -13.06
N GLY A 110 -3.11 13.82 -13.22
CA GLY A 110 -3.85 14.57 -14.23
C GLY A 110 -3.76 16.08 -14.03
N VAL A 111 -4.02 16.57 -12.81
CA VAL A 111 -3.97 18.01 -12.50
C VAL A 111 -2.53 18.55 -12.60
N MET A 112 -1.55 17.83 -12.04
CA MET A 112 -0.14 18.23 -12.09
C MET A 112 0.41 18.25 -13.52
N SER A 113 0.05 17.27 -14.34
CA SER A 113 0.48 17.23 -15.75
C SER A 113 -0.16 18.35 -16.57
N LEU A 114 -1.40 18.74 -16.29
CA LEU A 114 -2.07 19.82 -17.01
C LEU A 114 -1.56 21.22 -16.62
N MET A 115 -1.36 21.47 -15.33
CA MET A 115 -1.03 22.82 -14.84
C MET A 115 0.48 23.10 -14.84
N VAL A 116 1.30 22.13 -14.44
CA VAL A 116 2.75 22.29 -14.31
C VAL A 116 3.48 21.71 -15.53
N GLY A 117 2.83 20.84 -16.31
CA GLY A 117 3.50 20.03 -17.32
C GLY A 117 4.40 18.94 -16.71
N PHE A 118 4.20 18.63 -15.43
CA PHE A 118 5.04 17.71 -14.68
C PHE A 118 4.61 16.26 -14.89
N SER A 119 5.54 15.43 -15.36
CA SER A 119 5.32 14.01 -15.64
C SER A 119 6.31 13.14 -14.88
N VAL A 120 6.06 11.82 -14.84
CA VAL A 120 6.97 10.83 -14.24
C VAL A 120 8.38 10.90 -14.85
N MET A 121 8.48 11.26 -16.15
CA MET A 121 9.78 11.48 -16.79
C MET A 121 10.54 12.67 -16.19
N SER A 122 9.85 13.74 -15.79
CA SER A 122 10.46 14.89 -15.11
C SER A 122 11.00 14.52 -13.73
N ILE A 123 10.32 13.61 -13.01
CA ILE A 123 10.81 13.05 -11.73
C ILE A 123 12.09 12.23 -11.95
N ALA A 124 12.14 11.44 -13.03
CA ALA A 124 13.31 10.64 -13.37
C ALA A 124 14.53 11.54 -13.67
N GLU A 125 14.34 12.64 -14.41
CA GLU A 125 15.41 13.61 -14.65
C GLU A 125 15.87 14.32 -13.38
N PHE A 126 14.93 14.76 -12.53
CA PHE A 126 15.27 15.38 -11.24
C PHE A 126 16.03 14.42 -10.32
N SER A 127 15.63 13.15 -10.26
CA SER A 127 16.34 12.16 -9.45
C SER A 127 17.73 11.84 -10.04
N TYR A 128 17.88 11.80 -11.36
CA TYR A 128 19.17 11.62 -12.01
C TYR A 128 20.13 12.78 -11.74
N PHE A 129 19.72 14.03 -11.99
CA PHE A 129 20.58 15.20 -11.80
C PHE A 129 20.73 15.60 -10.33
N GLY A 130 19.64 15.54 -9.56
CA GLY A 130 19.62 15.97 -8.17
C GLY A 130 20.26 14.97 -7.23
N ILE A 131 19.94 13.69 -7.37
CA ILE A 131 20.41 12.64 -6.45
C ILE A 131 21.61 11.93 -7.04
N PHE A 132 21.47 11.32 -8.22
CA PHE A 132 22.49 10.41 -8.75
C PHE A 132 23.79 11.15 -9.10
N LYS A 133 23.68 12.29 -9.81
CA LYS A 133 24.85 13.10 -10.17
C LYS A 133 25.48 13.77 -8.95
N SER A 134 24.69 14.39 -8.06
CA SER A 134 25.23 15.01 -6.85
C SER A 134 25.90 14.00 -5.92
N PHE A 135 25.33 12.79 -5.81
CA PHE A 135 25.90 11.72 -5.01
C PHE A 135 27.19 11.17 -5.64
N LEU A 136 27.24 10.98 -6.97
CA LEU A 136 28.45 10.58 -7.68
C LEU A 136 29.55 11.65 -7.57
N ASP A 137 29.22 12.93 -7.73
CA ASP A 137 30.18 14.03 -7.60
C ASP A 137 30.70 14.16 -6.15
N MET A 138 29.86 13.86 -5.15
CA MET A 138 30.25 13.82 -3.74
C MET A 138 31.07 12.56 -3.38
N LEU A 139 30.78 11.40 -3.98
CA LEU A 139 31.53 10.16 -3.77
C LEU A 139 32.88 10.15 -4.51
N LEU A 140 32.94 10.77 -5.68
CA LEU A 140 34.16 10.94 -6.47
C LEU A 140 34.93 12.19 -6.04
N HIS A 141 34.96 12.51 -4.74
CA HIS A 141 35.84 13.54 -4.17
C HIS A 141 37.30 13.16 -4.46
N ARG A 142 37.73 13.55 -5.67
CA ARG A 142 38.97 13.16 -6.31
C ARG A 142 40.07 13.92 -5.60
N SER A 143 40.98 13.20 -4.95
CA SER A 143 42.25 13.76 -4.47
C SER A 143 42.91 14.55 -5.61
N PRO A 144 43.39 15.78 -5.37
CA PRO A 144 43.95 16.62 -6.43
C PRO A 144 45.14 15.90 -7.06
N LYS A 145 45.07 15.63 -8.37
CA LYS A 145 46.24 15.20 -9.15
C LYS A 145 47.01 16.45 -9.57
N ILE A 146 48.27 16.49 -9.18
CA ILE A 146 49.26 17.47 -9.63
C ILE A 146 49.49 17.21 -11.12
N LEU A 147 49.30 18.25 -11.95
CA LEU A 147 49.64 18.22 -13.38
C LEU A 147 51.14 18.52 -13.53
N ASP A 148 51.88 17.61 -14.15
CA ASP A 148 53.28 17.78 -14.53
C ASP A 148 53.35 18.62 -15.82
N VAL A 149 54.15 19.69 -15.79
CA VAL A 149 54.29 20.74 -16.83
C VAL A 149 54.98 20.24 -18.11
N LYS A 150 55.32 18.95 -18.19
CA LYS A 150 56.21 18.42 -19.24
C LYS A 150 55.52 18.20 -20.59
N ASP A 151 54.20 18.00 -20.60
CA ASP A 151 53.44 17.66 -21.80
C ASP A 151 53.11 18.89 -22.69
N ASP A 152 53.19 20.11 -22.14
CA ASP A 152 52.89 21.35 -22.88
C ASP A 152 54.02 21.79 -23.82
N LEU A 153 55.26 21.32 -23.62
CA LEU A 153 56.40 21.70 -24.45
C LEU A 153 56.44 20.95 -25.79
N GLU A 154 56.06 19.67 -25.82
CA GLU A 154 56.04 18.86 -27.06
C GLU A 154 54.89 19.27 -28.00
N GLN A 155 53.79 19.81 -27.47
CA GLN A 155 52.63 20.17 -28.28
C GLN A 155 52.77 21.54 -28.98
N ASN A 156 53.60 22.45 -28.44
CA ASN A 156 53.86 23.77 -29.03
C ASN A 156 54.84 23.72 -30.23
N GLU A 157 55.71 22.72 -30.32
CA GLU A 157 56.59 22.55 -31.49
C GLU A 157 55.84 22.01 -32.72
N ALA A 158 54.74 21.27 -32.51
CA ALA A 158 53.94 20.69 -33.59
C ALA A 158 52.96 21.70 -34.24
N GLU A 159 52.57 22.79 -33.55
CA GLU A 159 51.63 23.79 -34.08
C GLU A 159 52.28 24.88 -34.95
N ASN A 160 53.60 25.10 -34.87
CA ASN A 160 54.30 26.15 -35.65
C ASN A 160 54.57 25.80 -37.13
N MET A 161 54.20 24.60 -37.60
CA MET A 161 54.45 24.12 -38.97
C MET A 161 53.23 24.19 -39.91
N ASN A 162 52.09 24.72 -39.47
CA ASN A 162 50.83 24.67 -40.24
C ASN A 162 50.10 26.02 -40.34
N GLU A 163 50.85 27.10 -40.58
CA GLU A 163 50.29 28.42 -40.86
C GLU A 163 50.57 28.83 -42.30
N ASP A 164 49.86 28.21 -43.25
CA ASP A 164 49.68 28.73 -44.61
C ASP A 164 48.31 28.30 -45.17
N ASN A 165 47.62 29.25 -45.81
CA ASN A 165 46.32 29.16 -46.52
C ASN A 165 45.06 29.60 -45.75
N SER A 166 44.89 30.93 -45.71
CA SER A 166 43.84 31.68 -46.41
C SER A 166 42.45 31.03 -46.65
N MET A 167 41.44 31.70 -46.11
CA MET A 167 40.07 31.87 -46.66
C MET A 167 39.15 30.64 -46.75
N ASP A 168 38.88 29.94 -45.64
CA ASP A 168 37.63 29.14 -45.54
C ASP A 168 37.04 28.99 -44.11
N LYS A 169 37.35 29.96 -43.24
CA LYS A 169 37.11 29.84 -41.77
C LYS A 169 35.76 30.40 -41.28
N PHE A 170 34.90 30.89 -42.17
CA PHE A 170 33.65 31.55 -41.77
C PHE A 170 32.41 30.63 -41.83
N HIS A 171 32.36 29.65 -42.74
CA HIS A 171 31.17 28.78 -42.88
C HIS A 171 31.17 27.52 -41.98
N HIS A 172 32.34 27.02 -41.55
CA HIS A 172 32.40 25.87 -40.62
C HIS A 172 32.16 26.23 -39.15
N ARG A 173 32.00 27.52 -38.79
CA ARG A 173 31.81 27.95 -37.39
C ARG A 173 30.41 27.70 -36.82
N MET A 174 29.40 27.35 -37.62
CA MET A 174 28.03 27.15 -37.11
C MET A 174 27.60 25.70 -36.86
N LEU A 175 28.35 24.67 -37.28
CA LEU A 175 27.89 23.27 -37.16
C LEU A 175 28.66 22.35 -36.22
N PHE A 176 29.73 22.80 -35.58
CA PHE A 176 30.25 22.12 -34.38
C PHE A 176 30.78 23.16 -33.41
N LYS A 177 29.90 23.69 -32.55
CA LYS A 177 30.34 24.31 -31.31
C LYS A 177 30.88 23.20 -30.42
N ARG A 178 32.12 22.76 -30.68
CA ARG A 178 32.91 21.92 -29.78
C ARG A 178 32.80 22.61 -28.43
N ARG A 179 32.06 21.97 -27.50
CA ARG A 179 31.93 22.43 -26.13
C ARG A 179 33.37 22.67 -25.66
N LYS A 180 33.77 23.92 -25.49
CA LYS A 180 35.06 24.25 -24.90
C LYS A 180 35.12 23.41 -23.62
N SER A 181 36.15 22.58 -23.48
CA SER A 181 36.36 21.89 -22.22
C SER A 181 36.35 22.97 -21.15
N LEU A 182 35.60 22.71 -20.08
CA LEU A 182 35.67 23.50 -18.86
C LEU A 182 37.14 23.42 -18.42
N HIS A 183 37.92 24.39 -18.88
CA HIS A 183 39.23 24.67 -18.36
C HIS A 183 38.99 24.98 -16.89
N SER A 184 39.27 23.97 -16.07
CA SER A 184 39.82 24.09 -14.74
C SER A 184 39.55 25.45 -14.10
N ARG A 185 38.39 25.58 -13.46
CA ARG A 185 38.29 26.42 -12.27
C ARG A 185 38.99 25.68 -11.13
N ILE A 186 40.28 25.39 -11.33
CA ILE A 186 41.19 24.94 -10.27
C ILE A 186 41.59 26.23 -9.56
N MET A 187 41.36 26.30 -8.25
CA MET A 187 41.96 27.34 -7.44
C MET A 187 43.48 27.19 -7.57
N VAL A 188 44.08 28.15 -8.28
CA VAL A 188 45.52 28.27 -8.44
C VAL A 188 46.07 28.71 -7.09
N TRP A 189 46.73 27.79 -6.38
CA TRP A 189 47.54 28.14 -5.23
C TRP A 189 48.96 28.39 -5.72
N ASP A 190 49.41 29.62 -5.53
CA ASP A 190 50.77 30.02 -5.85
C ASP A 190 51.78 29.28 -4.95
N ARG A 191 52.91 28.87 -5.51
CA ARG A 191 53.90 28.00 -4.86
C ARG A 191 54.49 28.65 -3.60
N ASP A 192 54.56 29.98 -3.61
CA ASP A 192 55.14 30.78 -2.54
C ASP A 192 54.24 30.84 -1.29
N ASN A 193 52.94 30.57 -1.42
CA ASN A 193 52.00 30.52 -0.28
C ASN A 193 52.00 29.17 0.47
N LEU A 194 52.69 28.16 -0.06
CA LEU A 194 52.78 26.83 0.55
C LEU A 194 53.95 26.69 1.53
N GLU A 195 55.00 27.52 1.40
CA GLU A 195 56.13 27.50 2.35
C GLU A 195 55.73 28.04 3.73
N GLN A 196 54.78 28.98 3.78
CA GLN A 196 54.32 29.58 5.04
C GLN A 196 53.58 28.60 5.97
N TYR A 197 53.14 27.43 5.46
CA TYR A 197 52.47 26.39 6.24
C TYR A 197 53.38 25.20 6.59
N LYS A 198 54.62 25.17 6.09
CA LYS A 198 55.58 24.08 6.34
C LYS A 198 56.41 24.27 7.61
N GLU A 199 56.50 25.49 8.14
CA GLU A 199 57.26 25.79 9.36
C GLU A 199 56.45 25.70 10.66
N LYS A 200 55.19 25.25 10.62
CA LYS A 200 54.30 25.22 11.79
C LYS A 200 53.83 23.83 12.26
N TYR A 201 54.48 22.77 11.76
CA TYR A 201 54.35 21.41 12.28
C TYR A 201 55.72 20.74 12.40
#